data_AF-A0A5E5AVF3-F1
#
_entry.id   AF-A0A5E5AVF3-F1
#
_cell.length_a   1.000
_cell.length_b   1.000
_cell.length_c   1.000
_cell.angle_alpha   90.00
_cell.angle_beta   90.00
_cell.angle_gamma   90.00
#
_symmetry.space_group_name_H-M   'P 1'
#
loop_
_entity.id
_entity.type
_entity.pdbx_description
1 polymer ?
#
loop_
_entity_poly.entity_id
_entity_poly.type
_entity_poly.pdbx_seq_one_letter_code
_entity_poly.pdbx_strand_id
1 'polypeptide(L)'
;MSASVRGDELFFSGCRPSLEIARDFVYLDTTTNKESISQADIYAVIANMFACVRSDNQGFAAKAGGKTSAVMAWSSGVYGHVLACPSNFEFYNDAILRAAFLRAASPSELLYAVDEESSARVRDIISAEASAWNNGGGAALPEFLLALATKRMRLADAHLHDVRVHLGKLKLPPYMMDLINEIGPSSDGE
;
A
#
# COMPACT_ATOMS: atom_id res chain seq x y z
N MET A 1 24.76 11.20 18.59
CA MET A 1 24.67 11.80 17.24
C MET A 1 23.29 11.45 16.70
N SER A 2 22.35 12.40 16.74
CA SER A 2 21.00 12.19 16.24
C SER A 2 21.07 12.18 14.72
N ALA A 3 20.95 11.00 14.10
CA ALA A 3 20.69 10.92 12.68
C ALA A 3 19.33 11.61 12.46
N SER A 4 19.37 12.84 11.94
CA SER A 4 18.16 13.50 11.45
C SER A 4 17.58 12.56 10.41
N VAL A 5 16.46 11.90 10.72
CA VAL A 5 15.71 11.10 9.75
C VAL A 5 15.43 12.06 8.59
N ARG A 6 16.18 11.89 7.49
CA ARG A 6 15.93 12.66 6.27
C ARG A 6 14.52 12.29 5.84
N GLY A 7 13.71 13.28 5.45
CA GLY A 7 12.31 13.07 5.05
C GLY A 7 12.11 12.05 3.92
N ASP A 8 13.20 11.56 3.32
CA ASP A 8 13.25 10.66 2.16
C ASP A 8 13.69 9.22 2.49
N GLU A 9 13.76 8.84 3.77
CA GLU A 9 14.00 7.46 4.22
C GLU A 9 12.77 6.85 4.91
N LEU A 10 11.58 7.40 4.63
CA LEU A 10 10.35 6.97 5.30
C LEU A 10 9.95 5.55 4.86
N PHE A 11 10.16 5.21 3.59
CA PHE A 11 9.73 3.95 2.98
C PHE A 11 10.92 3.02 2.65
N PHE A 12 10.68 1.71 2.68
CA PHE A 12 11.65 0.71 2.25
C PHE A 12 11.81 0.77 0.73
N SER A 13 13.01 1.15 0.29
CA SER A 13 13.36 1.20 -1.12
C SER A 13 13.82 -0.18 -1.63
N GLY A 14 13.22 -0.64 -2.73
CA GLY A 14 13.57 -1.91 -3.38
C GLY A 14 14.84 -1.84 -4.25
N CYS A 15 14.71 -2.17 -5.55
CA CYS A 15 15.83 -2.14 -6.51
C CYS A 15 16.49 -0.77 -6.72
N ARG A 16 15.90 0.30 -6.19
CA ARG A 16 16.43 1.67 -6.29
C ARG A 16 16.88 2.16 -4.91
N PRO A 17 17.91 3.01 -4.85
CA PRO A 17 18.48 3.47 -3.58
C PRO A 17 17.54 4.37 -2.78
N SER A 18 16.57 5.00 -3.43
CA SER A 18 15.46 5.71 -2.78
C SER A 18 14.21 5.61 -3.65
N LEU A 19 13.06 5.62 -3.00
CA LEU A 19 11.79 5.82 -3.68
C LEU A 19 11.71 7.30 -4.05
N GLU A 20 11.81 7.58 -5.36
CA GLU A 20 11.78 8.92 -5.93
C GLU A 20 10.42 9.26 -6.52
N ILE A 21 10.05 10.53 -6.46
CA ILE A 21 8.80 11.05 -7.04
C ILE A 21 8.93 10.99 -8.56
N ALA A 22 8.01 10.36 -9.29
CA ALA A 22 8.02 10.45 -10.74
C ALA A 22 7.72 11.87 -11.20
N ARG A 23 8.07 12.17 -12.45
CA ARG A 23 7.87 13.52 -13.02
C ARG A 23 6.41 13.81 -13.33
N ASP A 24 5.57 12.79 -13.40
CA ASP A 24 4.15 12.80 -13.78
C ASP A 24 3.23 12.46 -12.58
N PHE A 25 3.62 12.90 -11.39
CA PHE A 25 2.91 12.60 -10.17
C PHE A 25 1.48 13.19 -10.20
N VAL A 26 0.48 12.34 -9.99
CA VAL A 26 -0.94 12.67 -10.24
C VAL A 26 -1.49 13.74 -9.28
N TYR A 27 -0.97 13.81 -8.05
CA TYR A 27 -1.57 14.63 -6.97
C TYR A 27 -0.81 15.92 -6.64
N LEU A 28 0.36 16.14 -7.22
CA LEU A 28 1.24 17.27 -6.94
C LEU A 28 1.82 17.77 -8.25
N ASP A 29 1.84 19.09 -8.43
CA ASP A 29 2.52 19.69 -9.56
C ASP A 29 4.04 19.60 -9.38
N THR A 30 4.61 18.54 -9.95
CA THR A 30 6.05 18.25 -9.97
C THR A 30 6.82 19.13 -10.96
N THR A 31 6.15 20.00 -11.73
CA THR A 31 6.84 20.86 -12.71
C THR A 31 7.52 22.06 -12.07
N THR A 32 7.00 22.55 -10.95
CA THR A 32 7.43 23.83 -10.36
C THR A 32 8.37 23.66 -9.16
N ASN A 33 8.25 22.57 -8.38
CA ASN A 33 8.99 22.44 -7.11
C ASN A 33 9.32 21.01 -6.68
N LYS A 34 9.75 20.15 -7.62
CA LYS A 34 10.04 18.73 -7.33
C LYS A 34 11.09 18.51 -6.24
N GLU A 35 12.12 19.35 -6.18
CA GLU A 35 13.26 19.19 -5.26
C GLU A 35 12.91 19.53 -3.80
N SER A 36 11.79 20.22 -3.55
CA SER A 36 11.34 20.54 -2.19
C SER A 36 10.33 19.54 -1.63
N ILE A 37 9.83 18.61 -2.43
CA ILE A 37 8.80 17.64 -2.00
C ILE A 37 9.50 16.40 -1.46
N SER A 38 9.31 16.12 -0.17
CA SER A 38 9.85 14.93 0.50
C SER A 38 8.88 13.75 0.46
N GLN A 39 9.36 12.54 0.75
CA GLN A 39 8.46 11.38 0.93
C GLN A 39 7.43 11.61 2.05
N ALA A 40 7.81 12.35 3.09
CA ALA A 40 6.91 12.69 4.20
C ALA A 40 5.74 13.58 3.75
N ASP A 41 5.97 14.52 2.83
CA ASP A 41 4.91 15.38 2.28
C ASP A 41 3.88 14.55 1.52
N ILE A 42 4.35 13.62 0.68
CA ILE A 42 3.46 12.70 -0.04
C ILE A 42 2.67 11.84 0.94
N TYR A 43 3.34 11.27 1.94
CA TYR A 43 2.65 10.50 2.96
C TYR A 43 1.59 11.33 3.69
N ALA A 44 1.90 12.57 4.06
CA ALA A 44 0.96 13.46 4.73
C ALA A 44 -0.26 13.77 3.84
N VAL A 45 -0.06 14.01 2.54
CA VAL A 45 -1.16 14.23 1.59
C VAL A 45 -2.05 13.00 1.47
N ILE A 46 -1.46 11.80 1.31
CA ILE A 46 -2.22 10.55 1.19
C ILE A 46 -2.93 10.22 2.51
N ALA A 47 -2.27 10.37 3.66
CA ALA A 47 -2.90 10.18 4.97
C ALA A 47 -4.06 11.15 5.19
N ASN A 48 -3.92 12.41 4.79
CA ASN A 48 -5.00 13.39 4.83
C ASN A 48 -6.14 13.02 3.87
N MET A 49 -5.85 12.53 2.66
CA MET A 49 -6.86 12.03 1.74
C MET A 49 -7.69 10.90 2.37
N PHE A 50 -7.04 9.92 3.00
CA PHE A 50 -7.75 8.88 3.75
C PHE A 50 -8.58 9.46 4.91
N ALA A 51 -8.04 10.41 5.66
CA ALA A 51 -8.76 11.05 6.77
C ALA A 51 -10.01 11.80 6.29
N CYS A 52 -9.89 12.55 5.20
CA CYS A 52 -10.99 13.23 4.53
C CYS A 52 -12.07 12.23 4.11
N VAL A 53 -11.70 11.15 3.43
CA VAL A 53 -12.68 10.16 2.97
C VAL A 53 -13.35 9.41 4.12
N ARG A 54 -12.61 9.02 5.16
CA ARG A 54 -13.17 8.42 6.38
C ARG A 54 -14.14 9.35 7.11
N SER A 55 -13.93 10.66 6.96
CA SER A 55 -14.79 11.71 7.51
C SER A 55 -15.89 12.15 6.54
N ASP A 56 -16.13 11.43 5.44
CA ASP A 56 -17.11 11.80 4.40
C ASP A 56 -16.87 13.22 3.83
N ASN A 57 -15.59 13.59 3.68
CA ASN A 57 -15.12 14.93 3.33
C ASN A 57 -15.72 16.06 4.20
N GLN A 58 -16.18 15.74 5.40
CA GLN A 58 -16.66 16.72 6.36
C GLN A 58 -15.45 17.49 6.91
N GLY A 59 -15.41 18.80 6.64
CA GLY A 59 -14.39 19.68 7.21
C GLY A 59 -14.53 19.79 8.73
N PHE A 60 -13.51 20.34 9.40
CA PHE A 60 -13.49 20.54 10.85
C PHE A 60 -14.68 21.35 11.43
N ALA A 61 -15.42 22.06 10.57
CA ALA A 61 -16.61 22.83 10.94
C ALA A 61 -17.93 22.02 10.92
N ALA A 62 -17.90 20.76 10.47
CA ALA A 62 -19.08 19.91 10.43
C ALA A 62 -19.50 19.50 11.85
N LYS A 63 -20.80 19.61 12.15
CA LYS A 63 -21.34 19.23 13.46
C LYS A 63 -21.18 17.73 13.67
N ALA A 64 -20.47 17.35 14.74
CA ALA A 64 -20.40 15.96 15.21
C ALA A 64 -21.84 15.44 15.41
N GLY A 65 -22.30 14.54 14.55
CA GLY A 65 -23.63 13.93 14.63
C GLY A 65 -24.54 14.08 13.40
N GLY A 66 -24.07 14.67 12.30
CA GLY A 66 -24.76 14.54 11.01
C GLY A 66 -24.74 13.07 10.57
N LYS A 67 -25.92 12.44 10.49
CA LYS A 67 -26.12 11.06 10.02
C LYS A 67 -25.22 10.80 8.80
N THR A 68 -24.34 9.82 8.90
CA THR A 68 -23.47 9.31 7.84
C THR A 68 -24.35 8.75 6.73
N SER A 69 -24.86 9.64 5.89
CA SER A 69 -25.79 9.32 4.81
C SER A 69 -24.98 8.81 3.64
N ALA A 70 -24.94 7.48 3.52
CA ALA A 70 -24.92 6.75 2.27
C ALA A 70 -24.10 7.40 1.13
N VAL A 71 -22.87 6.91 0.97
CA VAL A 71 -22.19 6.56 -0.30
C VAL A 71 -20.68 6.63 -0.01
N MET A 72 -20.15 5.65 0.73
CA MET A 72 -18.77 5.24 0.49
C MET A 72 -18.85 4.06 -0.48
N ALA A 73 -18.80 4.37 -1.76
CA ALA A 73 -18.48 3.41 -2.82
C ALA A 73 -16.98 3.06 -2.74
N TRP A 74 -16.61 2.43 -1.62
CA TRP A 74 -15.41 1.62 -1.48
C TRP A 74 -15.96 0.21 -1.60
N SER A 75 -15.55 -0.52 -2.64
CA SER A 75 -16.13 -1.80 -3.08
C SER A 75 -16.70 -2.59 -1.91
N SER A 76 -18.03 -2.54 -1.76
CA SER A 76 -18.71 -3.24 -0.68
C SER A 76 -18.63 -4.72 -1.02
N GLY A 77 -17.62 -5.40 -0.47
CA GLY A 77 -17.69 -6.84 -0.34
C GLY A 77 -18.98 -7.20 0.41
N VAL A 78 -19.51 -8.39 0.15
CA VAL A 78 -20.82 -8.91 0.61
C VAL A 78 -21.05 -8.76 2.14
N TYR A 79 -20.00 -8.46 2.92
CA TYR A 79 -20.01 -8.33 4.38
C TYR A 79 -19.88 -6.89 4.93
N GLY A 80 -19.96 -5.84 4.10
CA GLY A 80 -19.99 -4.45 4.60
C GLY A 80 -18.64 -3.89 5.06
N HIS A 81 -17.54 -4.55 4.69
CA HIS A 81 -16.20 -4.00 4.87
C HIS A 81 -15.90 -2.97 3.77
N VAL A 82 -15.39 -1.81 4.19
CA VAL A 82 -14.91 -0.73 3.32
C VAL A 82 -13.48 -1.07 2.89
N LEU A 83 -13.33 -1.74 1.75
CA LEU A 83 -12.02 -2.14 1.23
C LEU A 83 -11.42 -1.05 0.33
N ALA A 84 -10.11 -0.83 0.44
CA ALA A 84 -9.41 0.05 -0.48
C ALA A 84 -9.36 -0.61 -1.86
N CYS A 85 -9.84 0.10 -2.90
CA CYS A 85 -9.94 -0.46 -4.24
C CYS A 85 -8.55 -0.91 -4.76
N PRO A 86 -8.37 -2.20 -5.15
CA PRO A 86 -7.10 -2.69 -5.69
C PRO A 86 -6.59 -1.91 -6.89
N SER A 87 -7.50 -1.39 -7.72
CA SER A 87 -7.14 -0.62 -8.92
C SER A 87 -6.38 0.67 -8.61
N ASN A 88 -6.44 1.19 -7.37
CA ASN A 88 -5.58 2.30 -6.96
C ASN A 88 -4.10 1.92 -7.11
N PHE A 89 -3.71 0.69 -6.76
CA PHE A 89 -2.33 0.22 -6.94
C PHE A 89 -1.98 0.00 -8.42
N GLU A 90 -2.94 -0.37 -9.26
CA GLU A 90 -2.75 -0.52 -10.71
C GLU A 90 -2.48 0.84 -11.38
N PHE A 91 -3.24 1.86 -11.02
CA PHE A 91 -3.12 3.20 -11.61
C PHE A 91 -1.93 4.00 -11.09
N TYR A 92 -1.52 3.80 -9.84
CA TYR A 92 -0.35 4.50 -9.31
C TYR A 92 0.92 3.92 -9.90
N ASN A 93 1.50 4.60 -10.89
CA ASN A 93 2.79 4.22 -11.48
C ASN A 93 3.96 4.40 -10.49
N ASP A 94 3.77 5.26 -9.48
CA ASP A 94 4.78 5.59 -8.49
C ASP A 94 4.83 4.59 -7.33
N ALA A 95 6.04 4.10 -7.07
CA ALA A 95 6.27 3.25 -5.92
C ALA A 95 6.12 4.01 -4.58
N ILE A 96 6.41 5.31 -4.52
CA ILE A 96 6.12 6.13 -3.31
C ILE A 96 4.62 6.19 -3.06
N LEU A 97 3.80 6.41 -4.10
CA LEU A 97 2.34 6.49 -3.92
C LEU A 97 1.79 5.19 -3.38
N ARG A 98 2.19 4.06 -3.98
CA ARG A 98 1.81 2.74 -3.50
C ARG A 98 2.23 2.51 -2.05
N ALA A 99 3.47 2.86 -1.70
CA ALA A 99 4.00 2.74 -0.34
C ALA A 99 3.24 3.63 0.68
N ALA A 100 3.02 4.90 0.34
CA ALA A 100 2.27 5.85 1.16
C ALA A 100 0.84 5.38 1.38
N PHE A 101 0.20 4.88 0.32
CA PHE A 101 -1.14 4.34 0.38
C PHE A 101 -1.23 3.11 1.29
N LEU A 102 -0.31 2.15 1.17
CA LEU A 102 -0.24 0.96 2.03
C LEU A 102 -0.10 1.33 3.52
N ARG A 103 0.72 2.34 3.83
CA ARG A 103 0.93 2.78 5.22
C ARG A 103 -0.22 3.63 5.78
N ALA A 104 -0.85 4.45 4.96
CA ALA A 104 -1.97 5.32 5.35
C ALA A 104 -3.29 4.54 5.52
N ALA A 105 -3.46 3.44 4.78
CA ALA A 105 -4.61 2.56 4.88
C ALA A 105 -4.63 1.81 6.23
N SER A 106 -5.82 1.66 6.79
CA SER A 106 -6.06 0.88 8.01
C SER A 106 -6.07 -0.63 7.70
N PRO A 107 -5.75 -1.50 8.67
CA PRO A 107 -5.78 -2.94 8.44
C PRO A 107 -7.14 -3.47 7.98
N SER A 108 -8.24 -2.86 8.42
CA SER A 108 -9.59 -3.20 7.98
C SER A 108 -9.87 -2.84 6.52
N GLU A 109 -9.21 -1.80 5.98
CA GLU A 109 -9.34 -1.38 4.58
C GLU A 109 -8.47 -2.24 3.65
N LEU A 110 -7.45 -2.91 4.17
CA LEU A 110 -6.56 -3.82 3.43
C LEU A 110 -6.88 -5.31 3.71
N LEU A 111 -8.06 -5.59 4.27
CA LEU A 111 -8.55 -6.93 4.56
C LEU A 111 -9.16 -7.55 3.31
N TYR A 112 -8.35 -7.81 2.29
CA TYR A 112 -8.82 -8.40 1.03
C TYR A 112 -9.28 -9.86 1.17
N ALA A 113 -8.94 -10.54 2.27
CA ALA A 113 -9.38 -11.91 2.54
C ALA A 113 -10.91 -12.09 2.55
N VAL A 114 -11.70 -11.03 2.73
CA VAL A 114 -13.17 -11.09 2.72
C VAL A 114 -13.79 -10.94 1.32
N ASP A 115 -12.98 -10.63 0.30
CA ASP A 115 -13.44 -10.46 -1.08
C ASP A 115 -12.46 -11.10 -2.07
N GLU A 116 -12.89 -12.22 -2.67
CA GLU A 116 -12.05 -13.05 -3.53
C GLU A 116 -11.56 -12.30 -4.77
N GLU A 117 -12.41 -11.48 -5.37
CA GLU A 117 -12.06 -10.71 -6.57
C GLU A 117 -10.98 -9.67 -6.25
N SER A 118 -11.16 -8.88 -5.19
CA SER A 118 -10.15 -7.89 -4.79
C SER A 118 -8.85 -8.56 -4.36
N SER A 119 -8.94 -9.68 -3.65
CA SER A 119 -7.80 -10.51 -3.25
C SER A 119 -6.98 -11.01 -4.45
N ALA A 120 -7.66 -11.49 -5.50
CA ALA A 120 -7.02 -11.94 -6.73
C ALA A 120 -6.31 -10.79 -7.45
N ARG A 121 -6.94 -9.60 -7.54
CA ARG A 121 -6.30 -8.42 -8.15
C ARG A 121 -5.04 -8.00 -7.40
N VAL A 122 -5.08 -7.94 -6.06
CA VAL A 122 -3.90 -7.58 -5.26
C VAL A 122 -2.79 -8.63 -5.42
N ARG A 123 -3.11 -9.93 -5.48
CA ARG A 123 -2.14 -10.98 -5.81
C ARG A 123 -1.45 -10.70 -7.15
N ASP A 124 -2.22 -10.34 -8.17
CA ASP A 124 -1.70 -10.08 -9.52
C ASP A 124 -0.78 -8.86 -9.54
N ILE A 125 -1.15 -7.79 -8.81
CA ILE A 125 -0.30 -6.59 -8.62
C ILE A 125 1.03 -6.96 -7.97
N ILE A 126 1.00 -7.71 -6.86
CA ILE A 126 2.23 -8.11 -6.14
C ILE A 126 3.09 -9.01 -7.03
N SER A 127 2.46 -9.91 -7.78
CA SER A 127 3.15 -10.82 -8.70
C SER A 127 3.78 -10.08 -9.88
N ALA A 128 3.14 -9.00 -10.35
CA ALA A 128 3.68 -8.12 -11.38
C ALA A 128 4.91 -7.34 -10.87
N GLU A 129 4.84 -6.76 -9.67
CA GLU A 129 5.99 -6.09 -9.02
C GLU A 129 7.16 -7.06 -8.80
N ALA A 130 6.86 -8.27 -8.35
CA ALA A 130 7.83 -9.34 -8.18
C ALA A 130 8.49 -9.74 -9.51
N SER A 131 7.73 -9.84 -10.59
CA SER A 131 8.27 -10.15 -11.92
C SER A 131 9.12 -8.99 -12.48
N ALA A 132 8.74 -7.76 -12.18
CA ALA A 132 9.48 -6.56 -12.59
C ALA A 132 10.80 -6.38 -11.84
N TRP A 133 10.96 -6.99 -10.66
CA TRP A 133 12.17 -6.92 -9.83
C TRP A 133 13.46 -7.23 -10.60
N ASN A 134 13.47 -8.32 -11.38
CA ASN A 134 14.66 -8.73 -12.15
C ASN A 134 15.04 -7.72 -13.25
N ASN A 135 14.10 -6.89 -13.69
CA ASN A 135 14.29 -5.87 -14.73
C ASN A 135 14.56 -4.48 -14.14
N GLY A 136 14.85 -4.37 -12.83
CA GLY A 136 15.08 -3.10 -12.14
C GLY A 136 13.79 -2.30 -11.85
N GLY A 137 12.63 -2.95 -11.97
CA GLY A 137 11.33 -2.47 -11.48
C GLY A 137 11.04 -2.98 -10.07
N GLY A 138 9.77 -3.01 -9.67
CA GLY A 138 9.39 -3.62 -8.39
C GLY A 138 9.75 -2.79 -7.15
N ALA A 139 9.90 -1.47 -7.29
CA ALA A 139 10.40 -0.62 -6.21
C ALA A 139 9.46 -0.58 -4.99
N ALA A 140 8.16 -0.83 -5.17
CA ALA A 140 7.17 -0.91 -4.08
C ALA A 140 7.05 -2.30 -3.45
N LEU A 141 7.70 -3.33 -4.03
CA LEU A 141 7.60 -4.71 -3.55
C LEU A 141 7.95 -4.86 -2.06
N PRO A 142 9.02 -4.22 -1.52
CA PRO A 142 9.31 -4.30 -0.08
C PRO A 142 8.17 -3.81 0.82
N GLU A 143 7.43 -2.78 0.41
CA GLU A 143 6.31 -2.23 1.19
C GLU A 143 5.09 -3.15 1.14
N PHE A 144 4.83 -3.80 -0.01
CA PHE A 144 3.80 -4.84 -0.08
C PHE A 144 4.14 -6.04 0.81
N LEU A 145 5.40 -6.50 0.80
CA LEU A 145 5.85 -7.58 1.66
C LEU A 145 5.78 -7.20 3.13
N LEU A 146 6.16 -5.97 3.49
CA LEU A 146 6.03 -5.46 4.85
C LEU A 146 4.56 -5.42 5.30
N ALA A 147 3.65 -4.95 4.45
CA ALA A 147 2.22 -4.91 4.76
C ALA A 147 1.65 -6.32 5.00
N LEU A 148 2.07 -7.32 4.21
CA LEU A 148 1.70 -8.72 4.42
C LEU A 148 2.33 -9.30 5.70
N ALA A 149 3.64 -9.12 5.90
CA ALA A 149 4.38 -9.65 7.04
C ALA A 149 3.86 -9.10 8.38
N THR A 150 3.49 -7.82 8.39
CA THR A 150 2.90 -7.17 9.58
C THR A 150 1.41 -7.47 9.78
N LYS A 151 0.81 -8.33 8.93
CA LYS A 151 -0.63 -8.64 8.90
C LYS A 151 -1.54 -7.43 8.74
N ARG A 152 -1.00 -6.28 8.31
CA ARG A 152 -1.78 -5.08 7.98
C ARG A 152 -2.59 -5.29 6.71
N MET A 153 -2.04 -6.01 5.74
CA MET A 153 -2.75 -6.46 4.55
C MET A 153 -2.95 -7.96 4.64
N ARG A 154 -4.17 -8.43 4.36
CA ARG A 154 -4.50 -9.86 4.39
C ARG A 154 -5.18 -10.25 3.10
N LEU A 155 -4.61 -11.24 2.41
CA LEU A 155 -5.21 -11.87 1.23
C LEU A 155 -5.92 -13.16 1.63
N ALA A 156 -6.72 -13.69 0.71
CA ALA A 156 -7.24 -15.05 0.83
C ALA A 156 -6.08 -16.06 0.84
N ASP A 157 -6.19 -17.14 1.60
CA ASP A 157 -5.07 -18.08 1.81
C ASP A 157 -4.54 -18.68 0.50
N ALA A 158 -5.43 -18.96 -0.45
CA ALA A 158 -5.05 -19.46 -1.78
C ALA A 158 -4.18 -18.43 -2.53
N HIS A 159 -4.59 -17.16 -2.53
CA HIS A 159 -3.84 -16.08 -3.19
C HIS A 159 -2.54 -15.76 -2.47
N LEU A 160 -2.52 -15.81 -1.14
CA LEU A 160 -1.30 -15.65 -0.35
C LEU A 160 -0.29 -16.77 -0.67
N HIS A 161 -0.77 -17.99 -0.82
CA HIS A 161 0.05 -19.12 -1.24
C HIS A 161 0.65 -18.90 -2.63
N ASP A 162 -0.15 -18.46 -3.60
CA ASP A 162 0.32 -18.13 -4.96
C ASP A 162 1.44 -17.08 -4.94
N VAL A 163 1.25 -15.99 -4.19
CA VAL A 163 2.26 -14.94 -4.02
C VAL A 163 3.56 -15.53 -3.46
N ARG A 164 3.49 -16.36 -2.41
CA ARG A 164 4.68 -16.97 -1.79
C ARG A 164 5.42 -17.90 -2.75
N VAL A 165 4.70 -18.74 -3.48
CA VAL A 165 5.29 -19.63 -4.48
C VAL A 165 5.98 -18.84 -5.59
N HIS A 166 5.38 -17.71 -6.00
CA HIS A 166 5.99 -16.84 -7.01
C HIS A 166 7.25 -16.14 -6.49
N LEU A 167 7.19 -15.56 -5.30
CA LEU A 167 8.34 -14.88 -4.67
C LEU A 167 9.50 -15.82 -4.38
N GLY A 168 9.23 -17.07 -4.00
CA GLY A 168 10.26 -18.09 -3.75
C GLY A 168 11.09 -18.46 -4.98
N LYS A 169 10.63 -18.14 -6.19
CA LYS A 169 11.39 -18.35 -7.45
C LYS A 169 12.37 -17.22 -7.75
N LEU A 170 12.27 -16.10 -7.05
CA LEU A 170 13.04 -14.90 -7.33
C LEU A 170 14.30 -14.81 -6.45
N LYS A 171 15.33 -14.15 -6.98
CA LYS A 171 16.53 -13.81 -6.20
C LYS A 171 16.33 -12.46 -5.53
N LEU A 172 15.74 -12.48 -4.34
CA LEU A 172 15.48 -11.30 -3.53
C LEU A 172 16.58 -11.08 -2.47
N PRO A 173 16.80 -9.83 -2.04
CA PRO A 173 17.69 -9.51 -0.92
C PRO A 173 17.30 -10.26 0.38
N PRO A 174 18.27 -10.52 1.28
CA PRO A 174 18.02 -11.26 2.52
C PRO A 174 16.87 -10.70 3.36
N TYR A 175 16.80 -9.38 3.53
CA TYR A 175 15.73 -8.75 4.32
C TYR A 175 14.32 -8.99 3.75
N MET A 176 14.18 -9.13 2.41
CA MET A 176 12.90 -9.43 1.78
C MET A 176 12.53 -10.90 1.96
N MET A 177 13.53 -11.79 1.96
CA MET A 177 13.33 -13.19 2.30
C MET A 177 12.86 -13.35 3.74
N ASP A 178 13.40 -12.56 4.68
CA ASP A 178 12.94 -12.54 6.07
C ASP A 178 11.47 -12.10 6.17
N LEU A 179 11.07 -11.05 5.42
CA LEU A 179 9.66 -10.64 5.33
C LEU A 179 8.79 -11.76 4.76
N ILE A 180 9.23 -12.47 3.72
CA ILE A 180 8.48 -13.59 3.11
C ILE A 180 8.29 -14.74 4.09
N ASN A 181 9.30 -15.02 4.92
CA ASN A 181 9.22 -16.04 5.96
C ASN A 181 8.19 -15.67 7.04
N GLU A 182 8.07 -14.39 7.36
CA GLU A 182 7.08 -13.88 8.33
C GLU A 182 5.64 -13.88 7.79
N ILE A 183 5.44 -13.92 6.46
CA ILE A 183 4.13 -14.14 5.79
C ILE A 183 3.64 -15.61 5.98
N GLY A 184 4.08 -16.26 7.07
CA GLY A 184 3.70 -17.61 7.48
C GLY A 184 2.18 -17.80 7.55
N PRO A 185 1.70 -19.06 7.44
CA PRO A 185 0.27 -19.32 7.52
C PRO A 185 -0.24 -18.75 8.84
N SER A 186 -1.36 -18.02 8.79
CA SER A 186 -2.03 -17.53 9.98
C SER A 186 -2.25 -18.73 10.91
N SER A 187 -1.44 -18.82 11.96
CA SER A 187 -1.67 -19.71 13.10
C SER A 187 -2.82 -19.16 13.93
N ASP A 188 -3.95 -18.88 13.28
CA ASP A 188 -5.23 -18.55 13.90
C ASP A 188 -6.08 -19.81 13.80
N GLY A 189 -5.61 -20.82 14.51
CA GLY A 189 -6.28 -22.07 14.80
C GLY A 189 -6.23 -22.28 16.31
N GLU A 190 -6.97 -21.43 17.03
CA GLU A 190 -7.47 -21.68 18.39
C GLU A 190 -8.76 -20.87 18.61
#